data_AF-H9WFQ2-F1
#
_entry.id   AF-H9WFQ2-F1
#
_cell.length_a   1.000
_cell.length_b   1.000
_cell.length_c   1.000
_cell.angle_alpha   90.00
_cell.angle_beta   90.00
_cell.angle_gamma   90.00
#
_symmetry.space_group_name_H-M   'P 1'
#
loop_
_entity.id
_entity.type
_entity.pdbx_description
1 polymer ?
#
loop_
_entity_poly.entity_id
_entity_poly.type
_entity_poly.pdbx_seq_one_letter_code
_entity_poly.pdbx_strand_id
1 'polypeptide(L)' 'YGRRNCPGMWVAMRMLKFTVGKLLHSFDWSIPNGDEGVDMSEARAVTLSKESPLKAAIKPRLPRQLY' A
#
# COMPACT_ATOMS: atom_id res chain seq x y z
N TYR A 1 -20.81 -8.66 -9.73
CA TYR A 1 -21.91 -8.27 -8.83
C TYR A 1 -22.91 -9.42 -8.74
N GLY A 2 -23.60 -9.59 -7.61
CA GLY A 2 -24.52 -10.71 -7.39
C GLY A 2 -24.78 -10.92 -5.89
N ARG A 3 -25.66 -11.86 -5.54
CA ARG A 3 -26.08 -12.09 -4.13
C ARG A 3 -24.96 -12.59 -3.19
N ARG A 4 -23.84 -13.05 -3.74
CA ARG A 4 -22.64 -13.48 -3.00
C ARG A 4 -21.44 -12.54 -3.22
N ASN A 5 -21.66 -11.30 -3.65
CA ASN A 5 -20.56 -10.34 -3.77
C ASN A 5 -19.98 -9.99 -2.40
N CYS A 6 -18.76 -9.47 -2.39
CA CYS A 6 -18.17 -8.94 -1.16
C CYS A 6 -19.06 -7.79 -0.64
N PRO A 7 -19.68 -7.93 0.55
CA PRO A 7 -20.54 -6.88 1.09
C PRO A 7 -19.74 -5.60 1.41
N GLY A 8 -18.43 -5.74 1.64
CA GLY A 8 -17.51 -4.64 1.91
C GLY A 8 -16.93 -3.94 0.68
N MET A 9 -17.27 -4.35 -0.56
CA MET A 9 -16.62 -3.87 -1.79
C MET A 9 -16.57 -2.33 -1.88
N TRP A 10 -17.69 -1.66 -1.62
CA TRP A 10 -17.78 -0.20 -1.73
C TRP A 10 -17.01 0.53 -0.64
N VAL A 11 -17.08 0.03 0.60
CA VAL A 11 -16.37 0.60 1.75
C VAL A 11 -14.86 0.43 1.55
N ALA A 12 -14.41 -0.77 1.17
CA ALA A 12 -13.02 -1.06 0.88
C ALA A 12 -12.48 -0.14 -0.22
N MET A 13 -13.24 0.06 -1.31
CA MET A 13 -12.84 0.96 -2.38
C MET A 13 -12.69 2.42 -1.91
N ARG A 14 -13.61 2.91 -1.07
CA ARG A 14 -13.54 4.27 -0.52
C ARG A 14 -12.32 4.44 0.39
N MET A 15 -12.11 3.50 1.31
CA MET A 15 -10.97 3.50 2.22
C MET A 15 -9.65 3.39 1.46
N LEU A 16 -9.55 2.48 0.51
CA LEU A 16 -8.35 2.28 -0.30
C LEU A 16 -7.93 3.57 -1.01
N LYS A 17 -8.87 4.22 -1.71
CA LYS A 17 -8.61 5.48 -2.42
C LYS A 17 -8.13 6.57 -1.47
N PHE A 18 -8.78 6.71 -0.31
CA PHE A 18 -8.43 7.73 0.67
C PHE A 18 -7.06 7.47 1.29
N THR A 19 -6.80 6.24 1.74
CA THR A 19 -5.54 5.86 2.39
C THR A 19 -4.38 5.98 1.41
N VAL A 20 -4.50 5.43 0.20
CA VAL A 20 -3.45 5.53 -0.82
C VAL A 20 -3.23 6.98 -1.23
N GLY A 21 -4.31 7.75 -1.45
CA GLY A 21 -4.20 9.17 -1.77
C GLY A 21 -3.47 9.97 -0.70
N LYS A 22 -3.78 9.74 0.59
CA LYS A 22 -3.08 10.40 1.70
C LYS A 22 -1.60 9.99 1.79
N LEU A 23 -1.30 8.70 1.62
CA LEU A 23 0.06 8.18 1.67
C LEU A 23 0.94 8.74 0.55
N LEU A 24 0.41 8.79 -0.68
CA LEU A 24 1.12 9.36 -1.83
C LEU A 24 1.27 10.88 -1.73
N HIS A 25 0.26 11.59 -1.21
CA HIS A 25 0.34 13.03 -1.06
C HIS A 25 1.34 13.46 0.02
N SER A 26 1.44 12.67 1.10
CA SER A 26 2.16 13.08 2.32
C SER A 26 3.62 12.64 2.35
N PHE A 27 4.00 11.60 1.61
CA PHE A 27 5.33 11.02 1.70
C PHE A 27 5.96 10.77 0.34
N ASP A 28 7.27 10.99 0.27
CA ASP A 28 8.13 10.45 -0.77
C ASP A 28 8.58 9.05 -0.36
N TRP A 29 8.53 8.11 -1.31
CA TRP A 29 8.76 6.69 -1.10
C TRP A 29 10.05 6.23 -1.78
N SER A 30 10.88 5.46 -1.09
CA SER A 30 12.08 4.84 -1.66
C SER A 30 12.30 3.44 -1.11
N ILE A 31 13.07 2.61 -1.82
CA ILE A 31 13.43 1.26 -1.36
C ILE A 31 14.61 1.38 -0.37
N PRO A 32 14.51 0.80 0.83
CA PRO A 32 15.63 0.77 1.75
C PRO A 32 16.74 -0.11 1.17
N ASN A 33 17.94 0.45 1.03
CA ASN A 33 19.15 -0.17 0.45
C ASN A 33 19.30 -0.14 -1.08
N GLY A 34 18.45 0.60 -1.81
CA GLY A 34 18.62 0.84 -3.24
C GLY A 34 17.85 -0.13 -4.15
N ASP A 35 18.31 -0.28 -5.40
CA ASP A 35 17.58 -0.90 -6.52
C ASP A 35 17.79 -2.43 -6.66
N GLU A 36 17.94 -3.17 -5.55
CA GLU A 36 18.05 -4.65 -5.60
C GLU A 36 16.76 -5.34 -6.11
N GLY A 37 15.73 -4.55 -6.43
CA GLY A 37 14.45 -5.03 -6.91
C GLY A 37 13.53 -5.42 -5.75
N VAL A 38 12.24 -5.32 -6.00
CA VAL A 38 11.23 -5.80 -5.05
C VAL A 38 10.93 -7.24 -5.38
N ASP A 39 11.19 -8.15 -4.44
CA ASP A 39 10.77 -9.54 -4.57
C ASP A 39 9.23 -9.64 -4.62
N MET A 40 8.73 -10.30 -5.65
CA MET A 40 7.30 -10.44 -5.96
C MET A 40 6.84 -11.90 -5.83
N SER A 41 7.66 -12.79 -5.26
CA SER A 41 7.22 -14.16 -4.98
C SER A 41 6.06 -14.17 -3.98
N GLU A 42 5.21 -15.18 -4.11
CA GLU A 42 3.96 -15.30 -3.36
C GLU A 42 4.12 -16.29 -2.20
N ALA A 43 3.68 -15.89 -1.01
CA ALA A 43 3.56 -16.80 0.12
C ALA A 43 2.32 -17.69 -0.04
N ARG A 44 2.44 -18.96 0.32
CA ARG A 44 1.32 -19.89 0.34
C ARG A 44 0.35 -19.56 1.48
N ALA A 45 -0.68 -18.76 1.19
CA ALA A 45 -1.67 -18.29 2.16
C ALA A 45 -3.11 -18.30 1.60
N VAL A 46 -4.10 -18.05 2.47
CA VAL A 46 -5.54 -17.96 2.08
C VAL A 46 -5.80 -16.76 1.15
N THR A 47 -4.95 -15.74 1.25
CA THR A 47 -4.97 -14.54 0.40
C THR A 47 -3.62 -14.38 -0.28
N LEU A 48 -3.61 -13.78 -1.48
CA LEU A 48 -2.38 -13.40 -2.17
C LEU A 48 -1.53 -12.49 -1.27
N SER A 49 -0.39 -12.99 -0.81
CA SER A 49 0.54 -12.27 0.07
C SER A 49 1.95 -12.45 -0.44
N LYS A 50 2.82 -11.44 -0.24
CA LYS A 50 4.24 -11.56 -0.60
C LYS A 50 4.94 -12.55 0.32
N GLU A 51 5.83 -13.36 -0.24
CA GLU A 51 6.66 -14.29 0.53
C GLU A 51 7.61 -13.54 1.46
N SER A 52 8.29 -12.53 0.92
CA SER A 52 9.14 -11.62 1.68
C SER A 52 8.39 -10.32 2.03
N PRO A 53 8.57 -9.79 3.26
CA PRO A 53 7.90 -8.57 3.67
C PRO A 53 8.41 -7.38 2.86
N LEU A 54 7.49 -6.62 2.24
CA LEU A 54 7.82 -5.39 1.54
C LEU A 54 8.30 -4.32 2.54
N LYS A 55 9.49 -3.78 2.32
CA LYS A 55 10.05 -2.68 3.10
C LYS A 55 10.06 -1.41 2.26
N ALA A 56 9.68 -0.29 2.87
CA ALA A 56 9.72 1.03 2.23
C ALA A 56 10.30 2.05 3.21
N ALA A 57 11.13 2.96 2.70
CA ALA A 57 11.57 4.15 3.43
C ALA A 57 10.65 5.31 3.01
N ILE A 58 10.12 6.02 4.01
CA ILE A 58 9.22 7.16 3.81
C ILE A 58 9.87 8.44 4.33
N LYS A 59 9.72 9.53 3.59
CA LYS A 59 10.11 10.88 4.01
C LYS A 59 8.94 11.82 3.84
N PRO A 60 8.59 12.66 4.84
CA PRO A 60 7.55 13.67 4.66
C PRO A 60 7.88 14.57 3.47
N ARG A 61 6.91 14.77 2.57
CA ARG A 61 7.11 15.57 1.35
C ARG A 61 7.21 17.06 1.65
N LEU A 62 6.51 17.51 2.69
CA LEU A 62 6.49 18.90 3.13
C LEU A 62 7.04 19.03 4.56
N PRO A 63 7.62 20.19 4.92
CA PRO A 63 7.89 20.57 6.30
C PRO A 63 6.62 20.46 7.16
N ARG A 64 6.80 20.10 8.44
CA ARG A 64 5.68 19.86 9.37
C ARG A 64 4.76 21.07 9.56
N GLN A 65 5.24 22.29 9.29
CA GLN A 65 4.43 23.51 9.37
C GLN A 65 3.41 23.68 8.22
N LEU A 66 3.50 22.88 7.15
CA LEU A 66 2.68 23.00 5.93
C LEU A 66 1.63 21.90 5.77
N TYR A 67 1.36 21.13 6.83
CA TYR A 67 0.27 20.14 6.93
C TYR A 67 -0.82 20.62 7.88
#